data_AF-A0A7X6RKN9-F1
#
_entry.id   AF-A0A7X6RKN9-F1
#
_cell.length_a   1.000
_cell.length_b   1.000
_cell.length_c   1.000
_cell.angle_alpha   90.00
_cell.angle_beta   90.00
_cell.angle_gamma   90.00
#
_symmetry.space_group_name_H-M   'P 1'
#
loop_
_entity.id
_entity.type
_entity.pdbx_description
1 polymer ?
#
loop_
_entity_poly.entity_id
_entity_poly.type
_entity_poly.pdbx_seq_one_letter_code
_entity_poly.pdbx_strand_id
1 'polypeptide(L)'
;MTISDSHHSDAAAAVLTVVTLGTVVLFCAGVLGASMLWIRRRKVRSLKRFPWYSYRIRYLQEGRYEYVQLLGGQGETISTLILSTWSTQVGKLINAQTFEIWFAGDPQRHGVVSTPGGGDICYAQRIRPPSAEVAAPAVSAVDARGNPVRCGSSSDSAFPSPRTLRRVGGFVLDLTVHAGGGAAIALVLSPGFSPELLRTQDFHQLGFNPFIALCCFAGLSFIDRVLLQAVFHTTVGKAVFGLVAIQPDTGRFPTFGRLFATWWFHLYLPMAVVGDGTGPDRPGNYFMTAVRRRDLRRS
;
A
#
# COMPACT_ATOMS: atom_id res chain seq x y z
N MET A 1 -52.37 -8.28 23.38
CA MET A 1 -51.99 -8.92 22.10
C MET A 1 -50.73 -8.20 21.61
N THR A 2 -49.56 -8.54 22.14
CA THR A 2 -48.26 -7.87 21.83
C THR A 2 -47.00 -8.69 22.19
N ILE A 3 -47.13 -9.89 22.79
CA ILE A 3 -45.97 -10.70 23.22
C ILE A 3 -45.33 -11.49 22.06
N SER A 4 -46.06 -11.70 20.95
CA SER A 4 -45.56 -12.49 19.82
C SER A 4 -44.59 -11.72 18.90
N ASP A 5 -44.65 -10.38 18.90
CA ASP A 5 -43.87 -9.57 17.95
C ASP A 5 -42.42 -9.33 18.42
N SER A 6 -42.16 -9.32 19.73
CA SER A 6 -40.81 -9.10 20.28
C SER A 6 -39.85 -10.27 20.02
N HIS A 7 -40.35 -11.51 20.03
CA HIS A 7 -39.51 -12.68 19.76
C HIS A 7 -39.04 -12.74 18.30
N HIS A 8 -39.83 -12.22 17.36
CA HIS A 8 -39.44 -12.20 15.95
C HIS A 8 -38.41 -11.11 15.63
N SER A 9 -38.47 -9.95 16.28
CA SER A 9 -37.47 -8.88 16.11
C SER A 9 -36.10 -9.27 16.64
N ASP A 10 -36.04 -9.94 17.80
CA ASP A 10 -34.78 -10.33 18.43
C ASP A 10 -34.07 -11.43 17.63
N ALA A 11 -34.85 -12.40 17.12
CA ALA A 11 -34.33 -13.45 16.25
C ALA A 11 -33.79 -12.88 14.93
N ALA A 12 -34.49 -11.91 14.31
CA ALA A 12 -34.05 -11.27 13.07
C ALA A 12 -32.76 -10.44 13.27
N ALA A 13 -32.65 -9.70 14.38
CA ALA A 13 -31.45 -8.93 14.72
C ALA A 13 -30.24 -9.84 15.01
N ALA A 14 -30.46 -10.97 15.69
CA ALA A 14 -29.42 -11.97 15.94
C ALA A 14 -28.92 -12.61 14.64
N VAL A 15 -29.83 -13.01 13.74
CA VAL A 15 -29.48 -13.57 12.43
C VAL A 15 -28.70 -12.56 11.57
N LEU A 16 -29.15 -11.30 11.52
CA LEU A 16 -28.46 -10.25 10.76
C LEU A 16 -27.04 -9.98 11.29
N THR A 17 -26.88 -9.98 12.61
CA THR A 17 -25.57 -9.82 13.27
C THR A 17 -24.62 -10.96 12.92
N VAL A 18 -25.09 -12.21 13.00
CA VAL A 18 -24.28 -13.40 12.66
C VAL A 18 -23.89 -13.39 11.18
N VAL A 19 -24.84 -13.08 10.29
CA VAL A 19 -24.57 -12.98 8.83
C VAL A 19 -23.55 -11.88 8.53
N THR A 20 -23.68 -10.71 9.16
CA THR A 20 -22.76 -9.58 8.98
C THR A 20 -21.35 -9.94 9.48
N LEU A 21 -21.24 -10.53 10.67
CA LEU A 21 -19.96 -10.97 11.23
C LEU A 21 -19.29 -12.02 10.33
N GLY A 22 -20.06 -13.01 9.87
CA GLY A 22 -19.58 -14.03 8.94
C GLY A 22 -19.08 -13.44 7.63
N THR A 23 -19.83 -12.53 7.03
CA THR A 23 -19.46 -11.85 5.76
C THR A 23 -18.17 -11.06 5.92
N VAL A 24 -18.03 -10.36 7.03
CA VAL A 24 -16.86 -9.55 7.37
C VAL A 24 -15.61 -10.42 7.60
N VAL A 25 -15.73 -11.49 8.40
CA VAL A 25 -14.63 -12.43 8.65
C VAL A 25 -14.19 -13.09 7.35
N LEU A 26 -15.14 -13.54 6.53
CA LEU A 26 -14.87 -14.13 5.22
C LEU A 26 -14.21 -13.11 4.28
N PHE A 27 -14.62 -11.84 4.33
CA PHE A 27 -13.98 -10.78 3.56
C PHE A 27 -12.52 -10.61 4.00
N CYS A 28 -12.24 -10.43 5.30
CA CYS A 28 -10.88 -10.26 5.81
C CYS A 28 -9.98 -11.48 5.55
N ALA A 29 -10.49 -12.68 5.78
CA ALA A 29 -9.77 -13.93 5.51
C ALA A 29 -9.52 -14.12 4.00
N GLY A 30 -10.52 -13.83 3.16
CA GLY A 30 -10.40 -13.88 1.70
C GLY A 30 -9.39 -12.87 1.17
N VAL A 31 -9.39 -11.66 1.72
CA VAL A 31 -8.44 -10.57 1.48
C VAL A 31 -7.02 -11.04 1.81
N LEU A 32 -6.75 -11.51 3.03
CA LEU A 32 -5.42 -12.00 3.45
C LEU A 32 -4.96 -13.21 2.62
N GLY A 33 -5.84 -14.18 2.42
CA GLY A 33 -5.57 -15.40 1.65
C GLY A 33 -5.26 -15.10 0.19
N ALA A 34 -6.05 -14.25 -0.47
CA ALA A 34 -5.81 -13.82 -1.85
C ALA A 34 -4.44 -13.14 -2.01
N SER A 35 -4.00 -12.40 -1.00
CA SER A 35 -2.74 -11.66 -1.03
C SER A 35 -1.52 -12.53 -0.77
N MET A 36 -1.58 -13.44 0.20
CA MET A 36 -0.55 -14.47 0.34
C MET A 36 -0.45 -15.31 -0.94
N LEU A 37 -1.59 -15.67 -1.54
CA LEU A 37 -1.64 -16.40 -2.80
C LEU A 37 -1.07 -15.58 -3.95
N TRP A 38 -1.35 -14.27 -4.05
CA TRP A 38 -0.85 -13.40 -5.10
C TRP A 38 0.68 -13.21 -5.00
N ILE A 39 1.19 -12.92 -3.80
CA ILE A 39 2.64 -12.81 -3.54
C ILE A 39 3.34 -14.14 -3.89
N ARG A 40 2.81 -15.27 -3.39
CA ARG A 40 3.35 -16.60 -3.70
C ARG A 40 3.29 -16.89 -5.20
N ARG A 41 2.17 -16.63 -5.87
CA ARG A 41 2.02 -16.84 -7.32
C ARG A 41 2.98 -15.96 -8.13
N ARG A 42 3.28 -14.73 -7.68
CA ARG A 42 4.25 -13.86 -8.33
C ARG A 42 5.69 -14.39 -8.17
N LYS A 43 6.06 -14.83 -6.96
CA LYS A 43 7.34 -15.47 -6.68
C LYS A 43 7.49 -16.75 -7.53
N VAL A 44 6.54 -17.68 -7.44
CA VAL A 44 6.55 -18.94 -8.20
C VAL A 44 6.56 -18.72 -9.72
N ARG A 45 5.82 -17.75 -10.25
CA ARG A 45 5.86 -17.46 -11.70
C ARG A 45 7.23 -16.97 -12.16
N SER A 46 7.92 -16.17 -11.35
CA SER A 46 9.27 -15.72 -11.69
C SER A 46 10.24 -16.90 -11.69
N LEU A 47 10.16 -17.76 -10.68
CA LEU A 47 11.00 -18.97 -10.55
C LEU A 47 10.74 -20.04 -11.62
N LYS A 48 9.49 -20.18 -12.10
CA LYS A 48 9.17 -21.13 -13.17
C LYS A 48 9.58 -20.65 -14.56
N ARG A 49 9.63 -19.33 -14.75
CA ARG A 49 9.87 -18.73 -16.07
C ARG A 49 11.35 -18.56 -16.38
N PHE A 50 12.16 -18.32 -15.36
CA PHE A 50 13.57 -18.02 -15.52
C PHE A 50 14.41 -19.04 -14.74
N PRO A 51 15.42 -19.67 -15.38
CA PRO A 51 16.37 -20.48 -14.66
C PRO A 51 17.23 -19.61 -13.73
N TRP A 52 17.80 -20.24 -12.71
CA TRP A 52 18.76 -19.59 -11.83
C TRP A 52 20.12 -19.47 -12.51
N TYR A 53 20.69 -18.27 -12.46
CA TYR A 53 22.07 -18.01 -12.88
C TYR A 53 22.85 -17.45 -11.71
N SER A 54 24.11 -17.86 -11.58
CA SER A 54 25.03 -17.24 -10.63
C SER A 54 25.65 -16.00 -11.25
N TYR A 55 25.60 -14.89 -10.52
CA TYR A 55 26.26 -13.65 -10.90
C TYR A 55 27.20 -13.22 -9.79
N ARG A 56 28.41 -12.79 -10.18
CA ARG A 56 29.22 -11.96 -9.31
C ARG A 56 28.55 -10.61 -9.16
N ILE A 57 28.64 -10.03 -7.96
CA ILE A 57 28.00 -8.75 -7.68
C ILE A 57 28.93 -7.73 -7.05
N ARG A 58 28.55 -6.47 -7.21
CA ARG A 58 28.99 -5.38 -6.33
C ARG A 58 27.78 -4.89 -5.54
N TYR A 59 27.83 -5.06 -4.23
CA TYR A 59 26.84 -4.50 -3.31
C TYR A 59 27.07 -3.00 -3.13
N LEU A 60 25.99 -2.23 -3.17
CA LEU A 60 25.97 -0.79 -2.92
C LEU A 60 24.81 -0.48 -1.98
N GLN A 61 25.05 0.37 -0.99
CA GLN A 61 24.02 0.84 -0.08
C GLN A 61 23.98 2.36 -0.12
N GLU A 62 22.81 2.92 -0.42
CA GLU A 62 22.58 4.37 -0.41
C GLU A 62 21.42 4.68 0.53
N GLY A 63 21.75 5.11 1.75
CA GLY A 63 20.77 5.34 2.81
C GLY A 63 20.00 4.07 3.18
N ARG A 64 18.70 4.04 2.86
CA ARG A 64 17.77 2.94 3.19
C ARG A 64 17.58 1.93 2.07
N TYR A 65 18.27 2.09 0.95
CA TYR A 65 18.10 1.26 -0.24
C TYR A 65 19.36 0.43 -0.48
N GLU A 66 19.13 -0.81 -0.88
CA GLU A 66 20.17 -1.75 -1.28
C GLU A 66 20.14 -1.93 -2.78
N TYR A 67 21.33 -1.87 -3.37
CA TYR A 67 21.53 -2.10 -4.78
C TYR A 67 22.57 -3.18 -4.98
N VAL A 68 22.39 -3.96 -6.03
CA VAL A 68 23.37 -4.93 -6.49
C VAL A 68 23.65 -4.68 -7.96
N GLN A 69 24.92 -4.54 -8.30
CA GLN A 69 25.35 -4.55 -9.69
C GLN A 69 25.65 -5.99 -10.08
N LEU A 70 24.92 -6.51 -11.07
CA LEU A 70 25.25 -7.81 -11.67
C LEU A 70 26.47 -7.61 -12.57
N LEU A 71 27.52 -8.40 -12.33
CA LEU A 71 28.77 -8.36 -13.08
C LEU A 71 28.82 -9.51 -14.08
N GLY A 72 29.35 -9.22 -15.27
CA GLY A 72 29.65 -10.21 -16.29
C GLY A 72 31.00 -10.88 -16.10
N GLY A 73 31.41 -11.67 -17.08
CA GLY A 73 32.59 -12.53 -16.97
C GLY A 73 33.91 -11.78 -16.81
N GLN A 74 34.00 -10.55 -17.31
CA GLN A 74 35.19 -9.69 -17.24
C GLN A 74 35.06 -8.63 -16.13
N GLY A 75 34.03 -8.71 -15.29
CA GLY A 75 33.76 -7.73 -14.23
C GLY A 75 33.01 -6.48 -14.70
N GLU A 76 32.58 -6.44 -15.96
CA GLU A 76 31.72 -5.41 -16.51
C GLU A 76 30.34 -5.41 -15.86
N THR A 77 29.74 -4.24 -15.63
CA THR A 77 28.39 -4.16 -15.05
C THR A 77 27.33 -4.45 -16.11
N ILE A 78 26.61 -5.56 -15.97
CA ILE A 78 25.48 -5.93 -16.84
C ILE A 78 24.24 -5.09 -16.52
N SER A 79 23.94 -4.94 -15.22
CA SER A 79 22.76 -4.21 -14.74
C SER A 79 22.93 -3.78 -13.29
N THR A 80 22.23 -2.74 -12.88
CA THR A 80 22.08 -2.36 -11.47
C THR A 80 20.65 -2.65 -11.06
N LEU A 81 20.49 -3.45 -10.00
CA LEU A 81 19.18 -3.82 -9.46
C LEU A 81 19.01 -3.17 -8.09
N ILE A 82 17.81 -2.67 -7.80
CA ILE A 82 17.39 -2.33 -6.44
C ILE A 82 16.72 -3.55 -5.81
N LEU A 83 17.09 -3.86 -4.57
CA LEU A 83 16.47 -4.92 -3.78
C LEU A 83 15.21 -4.40 -3.08
N SER A 84 14.16 -5.22 -3.07
CA SER A 84 12.89 -4.89 -2.42
C SER A 84 12.90 -5.33 -0.95
N THR A 85 13.83 -4.77 -0.19
CA THR A 85 14.01 -4.99 1.24
C THR A 85 13.37 -3.86 2.06
N TRP A 86 12.88 -4.18 3.26
CA TRP A 86 12.50 -3.16 4.23
C TRP A 86 13.74 -2.60 4.91
N SER A 87 13.64 -1.41 5.49
CA SER A 87 14.74 -0.78 6.21
C SER A 87 15.30 -1.65 7.34
N THR A 88 14.48 -2.49 7.97
CA THR A 88 14.90 -3.43 9.03
C THR A 88 15.55 -4.71 8.49
N GLN A 89 15.49 -4.96 7.18
CA GLN A 89 16.05 -6.13 6.50
C GLN A 89 17.29 -5.80 5.67
N VAL A 90 17.67 -4.53 5.61
CA VAL A 90 18.88 -4.08 4.92
C VAL A 90 20.10 -4.76 5.52
N GLY A 91 20.95 -5.35 4.67
CA GLY A 91 22.17 -6.06 5.02
C GLY A 91 21.97 -7.51 5.46
N LYS A 92 20.72 -7.99 5.63
CA LYS A 92 20.46 -9.34 6.14
C LYS A 92 20.63 -10.42 5.06
N LEU A 93 20.08 -10.20 3.85
CA LEU A 93 20.19 -11.16 2.76
C LEU A 93 21.49 -11.00 1.96
N ILE A 94 21.83 -9.76 1.62
CA ILE A 94 23.00 -9.39 0.82
C ILE A 94 23.65 -8.22 1.52
N ASN A 95 24.97 -8.23 1.62
CA ASN A 95 25.75 -7.20 2.29
C ASN A 95 27.08 -6.96 1.59
N ALA A 96 27.93 -6.11 2.19
CA ALA A 96 29.23 -5.77 1.64
C ALA A 96 30.19 -6.97 1.50
N GLN A 97 29.95 -8.06 2.23
CA GLN A 97 30.71 -9.30 2.16
C GLN A 97 30.18 -10.26 1.09
N THR A 98 29.01 -9.98 0.52
CA THR A 98 28.37 -10.82 -0.51
C THR A 98 28.89 -10.44 -1.89
N PHE A 99 29.65 -11.35 -2.51
CA PHE A 99 30.25 -11.14 -3.84
C PHE A 99 29.59 -11.96 -4.95
N GLU A 100 28.67 -12.86 -4.60
CA GLU A 100 27.96 -13.75 -5.52
C GLU A 100 26.51 -13.93 -5.07
N ILE A 101 25.59 -13.94 -6.03
CA ILE A 101 24.17 -14.22 -5.81
C ILE A 101 23.64 -15.14 -6.89
N TRP A 102 22.58 -15.86 -6.57
CA TRP A 102 21.76 -16.53 -7.57
C TRP A 102 20.62 -15.58 -7.98
N PHE A 103 20.44 -15.41 -9.28
CA PHE A 103 19.40 -14.57 -9.85
C PHE A 103 18.53 -15.37 -10.81
N ALA A 104 17.21 -15.33 -10.60
CA ALA A 104 16.20 -15.88 -11.50
C ALA A 104 15.35 -14.75 -12.05
N GLY A 105 15.62 -14.32 -13.28
CA GLY A 105 14.91 -13.23 -13.93
C GLY A 105 15.59 -12.74 -15.20
N ASP A 106 15.13 -11.59 -15.66
CA ASP A 106 15.76 -10.83 -16.74
C ASP A 106 16.60 -9.69 -16.11
N PRO A 107 17.93 -9.71 -16.23
CA PRO A 107 18.82 -8.65 -15.71
C PRO A 107 18.44 -7.26 -16.21
N GLN A 108 17.81 -7.15 -17.38
CA GLN A 108 17.38 -5.89 -17.97
C GLN A 108 15.99 -5.44 -17.49
N ARG A 109 15.31 -6.20 -16.63
CA ARG A 109 13.95 -5.88 -16.16
C ARG A 109 13.79 -6.09 -14.66
N HIS A 110 13.68 -7.34 -14.24
CA HIS A 110 13.40 -7.75 -12.86
C HIS A 110 13.63 -9.24 -12.67
N GLY A 111 13.77 -9.65 -11.43
CA GLY A 111 13.89 -11.05 -11.05
C GLY A 111 13.84 -11.25 -9.55
N VAL A 112 14.25 -12.43 -9.13
CA VAL A 112 14.38 -12.82 -7.74
C VAL A 112 15.85 -13.15 -7.48
N VAL A 113 16.35 -12.70 -6.34
CA VAL A 113 17.71 -12.91 -5.88
C VAL A 113 17.69 -13.83 -4.65
N SER A 114 18.66 -14.72 -4.57
CA SER A 114 18.97 -15.56 -3.42
C SER A 114 20.48 -15.54 -3.17
N THR A 115 20.90 -15.82 -1.94
CA THR A 115 22.29 -16.21 -1.69
C THR A 115 22.58 -17.58 -2.32
N PRO A 116 23.85 -17.87 -2.68
CA PRO A 116 24.25 -19.21 -3.09
C PRO A 116 23.87 -20.24 -2.04
N GLY A 117 23.32 -21.39 -2.47
CA GLY A 117 22.79 -22.42 -1.58
C GLY A 117 21.27 -22.39 -1.38
N GLY A 118 20.57 -21.38 -1.91
CA GLY A 118 19.11 -21.42 -2.09
C GLY A 118 18.26 -21.11 -0.84
N GLY A 119 18.69 -20.13 -0.03
CA GLY A 119 17.98 -19.69 1.17
C GLY A 119 16.89 -18.65 0.90
N ASP A 120 16.92 -17.56 1.66
CA ASP A 120 15.97 -16.48 1.57
C ASP A 120 15.98 -15.80 0.18
N ILE A 121 14.80 -15.39 -0.28
CA ILE A 121 14.62 -14.77 -1.59
C ILE A 121 14.13 -13.34 -1.49
N CYS A 122 14.79 -12.43 -2.21
CA CYS A 122 14.38 -11.04 -2.35
C CYS A 122 14.04 -10.72 -3.80
N TYR A 123 13.03 -9.89 -4.02
CA TYR A 123 12.73 -9.41 -5.37
C TYR A 123 13.69 -8.27 -5.73
N ALA A 124 14.20 -8.30 -6.95
CA ALA A 124 15.10 -7.28 -7.46
C ALA A 124 14.57 -6.73 -8.78
N GLN A 125 14.67 -5.41 -8.94
CA GLN A 125 14.23 -4.73 -10.13
C GLN A 125 15.36 -3.89 -10.70
N ARG A 126 15.50 -3.89 -12.03
CA ARG A 126 16.46 -3.01 -12.67
C ARG A 126 16.11 -1.56 -12.41
N ILE A 127 17.13 -0.81 -12.03
CA ILE A 127 17.13 0.63 -12.06
C ILE A 127 18.13 1.09 -13.11
N ARG A 128 17.86 2.23 -13.73
CA ARG A 128 18.90 2.92 -14.49
C ARG A 128 19.85 3.50 -13.43
N PRO A 129 21.17 3.26 -13.50
CA PRO A 129 22.08 4.00 -12.65
C PRO A 129 21.85 5.50 -12.88
N PRO A 130 21.92 6.34 -11.85
CA PRO A 130 21.99 7.79 -12.04
C PRO A 130 23.31 8.10 -12.76
N SER A 131 23.34 7.95 -14.08
CA SER A 131 24.46 8.41 -14.91
C SER A 131 24.23 9.87 -15.24
N ALA A 132 25.25 10.69 -14.97
CA ALA A 132 25.30 12.14 -15.12
C ALA A 132 25.11 12.68 -16.54
N GLU A 133 24.69 11.87 -17.51
CA GLU A 133 24.78 12.25 -18.92
C GLU A 133 23.81 11.44 -19.78
N VAL A 134 22.54 11.85 -19.88
CA VAL A 134 21.71 11.77 -21.10
C VAL A 134 20.64 12.87 -21.01
N ALA A 135 20.75 13.83 -21.92
CA ALA A 135 19.78 14.86 -22.20
C ALA A 135 18.40 14.29 -22.64
N ALA A 136 17.36 14.86 -22.04
CA ALA A 136 15.96 15.04 -22.49
C ALA A 136 15.23 13.87 -23.19
N PRO A 137 14.04 13.51 -22.66
CA PRO A 137 12.85 14.14 -23.23
C PRO A 137 11.91 14.72 -22.16
N ALA A 138 11.31 15.87 -22.50
CA ALA A 138 10.26 16.59 -21.76
C ALA A 138 10.52 16.78 -20.25
N VAL A 139 11.33 17.79 -19.93
CA VAL A 139 11.42 18.55 -18.65
C VAL A 139 10.77 17.85 -17.45
N SER A 140 11.23 16.66 -17.08
CA SER A 140 10.94 16.11 -15.76
C SER A 140 11.91 16.80 -14.82
N ALA A 141 11.42 17.75 -14.02
CA ALA A 141 12.25 18.41 -13.03
C ALA A 141 12.99 17.36 -12.21
N VAL A 142 14.27 17.58 -11.96
CA VAL A 142 15.11 16.72 -11.14
C VAL A 142 15.30 17.44 -9.80
N ASP A 143 15.19 16.73 -8.68
CA ASP A 143 15.38 17.35 -7.38
C ASP A 143 16.86 17.66 -7.11
N ALA A 144 17.15 18.35 -6.00
CA ALA A 144 18.53 18.71 -5.61
C ALA A 144 19.46 17.49 -5.42
N ARG A 145 18.93 16.26 -5.45
CA ARG A 145 19.66 15.00 -5.31
C ARG A 145 19.74 14.21 -6.62
N GLY A 146 19.36 14.78 -7.75
CA GLY A 146 19.44 14.09 -9.03
C GLY A 146 18.28 13.11 -9.28
N ASN A 147 17.24 13.08 -8.44
CA ASN A 147 16.11 12.16 -8.60
C ASN A 147 14.97 12.80 -9.41
N PRO A 148 14.24 12.03 -10.23
CA PRO A 148 13.03 12.52 -10.88
C PRO A 148 12.04 13.07 -9.85
N VAL A 149 11.62 14.33 -10.02
CA VAL A 149 10.61 14.95 -9.17
C VAL A 149 9.31 14.20 -9.36
N ARG A 150 8.78 13.62 -8.28
CA ARG A 150 7.50 12.91 -8.30
C ARG A 150 6.38 13.89 -8.61
N CYS A 151 5.48 13.51 -9.50
CA CYS A 151 4.34 14.35 -9.87
C CYS A 151 3.52 14.73 -8.63
N GLY A 152 3.34 16.03 -8.43
CA GLY A 152 2.65 16.62 -7.29
C GLY A 152 3.45 16.60 -5.97
N SER A 153 4.74 16.29 -5.95
CA SER A 153 5.58 16.47 -4.75
C SER A 153 5.63 17.95 -4.35
N SER A 154 6.02 18.30 -3.13
CA SER A 154 6.20 19.70 -2.74
C SER A 154 7.19 20.48 -3.63
N SER A 155 8.13 19.78 -4.28
CA SER A 155 9.11 20.32 -5.21
C SER A 155 8.61 20.42 -6.66
N ASP A 156 7.42 19.92 -6.97
CA ASP A 156 6.86 19.96 -8.32
C ASP A 156 6.21 21.32 -8.62
N SER A 157 6.87 22.10 -9.47
CA SER A 157 6.45 23.44 -9.90
C SER A 157 5.22 23.44 -10.80
N ALA A 158 4.87 22.30 -11.43
CA ALA A 158 3.63 22.16 -12.21
C ALA A 158 2.37 22.29 -11.33
N PHE A 159 2.51 22.19 -10.00
CA PHE A 159 1.41 22.29 -9.04
C PHE A 159 1.72 23.31 -7.94
N PRO A 160 1.56 24.62 -8.23
CA PRO A 160 2.06 25.70 -7.36
C PRO A 160 1.25 25.93 -6.08
N SER A 161 0.05 25.34 -5.94
CA SER A 161 -0.81 25.63 -4.78
C SER A 161 -0.23 25.07 -3.46
N PRO A 162 -0.25 25.85 -2.36
CA PRO A 162 0.02 25.35 -1.01
C PRO A 162 -0.96 24.22 -0.66
N ARG A 163 -0.41 23.04 -0.37
CA ARG A 163 -1.20 21.80 -0.30
C ARG A 163 -0.95 20.96 0.94
N THR A 164 0.10 21.22 1.71
CA THR A 164 0.41 20.44 2.92
C THR A 164 -0.75 20.46 3.90
N LEU A 165 -1.25 21.65 4.27
CA LEU A 165 -2.38 21.78 5.19
C LEU A 165 -3.65 21.12 4.65
N ARG A 166 -3.95 21.28 3.36
CA ARG A 166 -5.09 20.64 2.70
C ARG A 166 -4.98 19.11 2.70
N ARG A 167 -3.78 18.58 2.45
CA ARG A 167 -3.50 17.14 2.45
C ARG A 167 -3.67 16.55 3.84
N VAL A 168 -3.10 17.21 4.84
CA VAL A 168 -3.20 16.81 6.25
C VAL A 168 -4.66 16.88 6.70
N GLY A 169 -5.35 17.99 6.45
CA GLY A 169 -6.77 18.14 6.78
C GLY A 169 -7.65 17.10 6.09
N GLY A 170 -7.44 16.85 4.79
CA GLY A 170 -8.17 15.81 4.06
C GLY A 170 -7.91 14.40 4.60
N PHE A 171 -6.67 14.11 4.99
CA PHE A 171 -6.32 12.84 5.62
C PHE A 171 -6.96 12.66 7.00
N VAL A 172 -6.91 13.71 7.85
CA VAL A 172 -7.53 13.68 9.18
C VAL A 172 -9.04 13.48 9.05
N LEU A 173 -9.69 14.18 8.13
CA LEU A 173 -11.11 14.04 7.90
C LEU A 173 -11.47 12.63 7.37
N ASP A 174 -10.73 12.10 6.40
CA ASP A 174 -10.90 10.71 5.94
C ASP A 174 -10.79 9.73 7.13
N LEU A 175 -9.75 9.89 7.96
CA LEU A 175 -9.51 9.04 9.13
C LEU A 175 -10.66 9.13 10.15
N THR A 176 -11.14 10.33 10.47
CA THR A 176 -12.27 10.54 11.37
C THR A 176 -13.54 9.88 10.84
N VAL A 177 -13.83 10.00 9.54
CA VAL A 177 -14.99 9.37 8.92
C VAL A 177 -14.88 7.85 8.97
N HIS A 178 -13.71 7.29 8.67
CA HIS A 178 -13.52 5.83 8.69
C HIS A 178 -13.58 5.27 10.12
N ALA A 179 -12.89 5.91 11.07
CA ALA A 179 -12.81 5.45 12.46
C ALA A 179 -14.13 5.69 13.21
N GLY A 180 -14.68 6.90 13.12
CA GLY A 180 -15.96 7.24 13.73
C GLY A 180 -17.11 6.44 13.12
N GLY A 181 -17.16 6.33 11.79
CA GLY A 181 -18.16 5.51 11.10
C GLY A 181 -18.03 4.03 11.43
N GLY A 182 -16.81 3.49 11.47
CA GLY A 182 -16.55 2.10 11.82
C GLY A 182 -16.99 1.77 13.25
N ALA A 183 -16.64 2.62 14.21
CA ALA A 183 -17.06 2.49 15.60
C ALA A 183 -18.58 2.64 15.77
N ALA A 184 -19.20 3.61 15.10
CA ALA A 184 -20.64 3.83 15.16
C ALA A 184 -21.43 2.64 14.59
N ILE A 185 -20.99 2.08 13.47
CA ILE A 185 -21.62 0.88 12.89
C ILE A 185 -21.46 -0.31 13.86
N ALA A 186 -20.25 -0.55 14.38
CA ALA A 186 -20.01 -1.65 15.31
C ALA A 186 -20.83 -1.52 16.60
N LEU A 187 -20.99 -0.29 17.09
CA LEU A 187 -21.82 0.03 18.24
C LEU A 187 -23.29 -0.30 17.98
N VAL A 188 -23.84 0.10 16.83
CA VAL A 188 -25.24 -0.23 16.44
C VAL A 188 -25.44 -1.73 16.26
N LEU A 189 -24.42 -2.45 15.79
CA LEU A 189 -24.43 -3.91 15.65
C LEU A 189 -24.14 -4.65 16.97
N SER A 190 -23.89 -3.94 18.07
CA SER A 190 -23.56 -4.60 19.33
C SER A 190 -24.82 -5.20 19.98
N PRO A 191 -24.74 -6.42 20.55
CA PRO A 191 -25.93 -7.11 21.07
C PRO A 191 -26.67 -6.35 22.17
N GLY A 192 -25.94 -5.58 22.98
CA GLY A 192 -26.49 -4.76 24.06
C GLY A 192 -26.80 -3.33 23.64
N PHE A 193 -26.87 -3.02 22.34
CA PHE A 193 -27.13 -1.66 21.88
C PHE A 193 -28.49 -1.16 22.38
N SER A 194 -28.47 -0.13 23.20
CA SER A 194 -29.65 0.64 23.61
C SER A 194 -29.31 2.12 23.58
N PRO A 195 -30.18 2.98 23.01
CA PRO A 195 -30.00 4.43 23.07
C PRO A 195 -29.85 4.96 24.51
N GLU A 196 -30.43 4.27 25.49
CA GLU A 196 -30.36 4.65 26.90
C GLU A 196 -28.99 4.34 27.50
N LEU A 197 -28.40 3.19 27.18
CA LEU A 197 -27.04 2.81 27.60
C LEU A 197 -25.97 3.75 27.02
N LEU A 198 -26.23 4.32 25.84
CA LEU A 198 -25.37 5.34 25.26
C LEU A 198 -25.41 6.66 26.03
N ARG A 199 -26.58 7.04 26.55
CA ARG A 199 -26.73 8.26 27.36
C ARG A 199 -26.10 8.11 28.73
N THR A 200 -26.20 6.93 29.34
CA THR A 200 -25.60 6.64 30.65
C THR A 200 -24.10 6.34 30.58
N GLN A 201 -23.52 6.29 29.37
CA GLN A 201 -22.10 5.99 29.12
C GLN A 201 -21.63 4.65 29.71
N ASP A 202 -22.54 3.70 29.91
CA ASP A 202 -22.20 2.37 30.44
C ASP A 202 -21.77 1.43 29.29
N PHE A 203 -20.59 1.71 28.74
CA PHE A 203 -20.06 1.00 27.59
C PHE A 203 -19.71 -0.47 27.87
N HIS A 204 -19.60 -0.86 29.14
CA HIS A 204 -19.25 -2.23 29.53
C HIS A 204 -20.41 -3.21 29.27
N GLN A 205 -21.66 -2.72 29.25
CA GLN A 205 -22.84 -3.53 29.00
C GLN A 205 -23.22 -3.64 27.52
N LEU A 206 -22.66 -2.79 26.66
CA LEU A 206 -23.01 -2.76 25.23
C LEU A 206 -22.56 -4.01 24.47
N GLY A 207 -21.57 -4.75 24.98
CA GLY A 207 -20.97 -5.86 24.25
C GLY A 207 -20.18 -5.39 23.02
N PHE A 208 -19.59 -4.19 23.09
CA PHE A 208 -18.83 -3.61 21.99
C PHE A 208 -17.67 -4.52 21.57
N ASN A 209 -17.67 -4.91 20.30
CA ASN A 209 -16.62 -5.75 19.74
C ASN A 209 -15.65 -4.90 18.89
N PRO A 210 -14.40 -4.66 19.36
CA PRO A 210 -13.44 -3.84 18.63
C PRO A 210 -13.03 -4.45 17.29
N PHE A 211 -13.15 -5.77 17.13
CA PHE A 211 -12.88 -6.43 15.86
C PHE A 211 -13.91 -6.05 14.78
N ILE A 212 -15.20 -5.98 15.15
CA ILE A 212 -16.26 -5.50 14.24
C ILE A 212 -15.97 -4.06 13.81
N ALA A 213 -15.60 -3.19 14.77
CA ALA A 213 -15.25 -1.81 14.49
C ALA A 213 -14.07 -1.69 13.51
N LEU A 214 -13.02 -2.50 13.70
CA LEU A 214 -11.86 -2.53 12.81
C LEU A 214 -12.24 -2.98 11.39
N CYS A 215 -13.12 -3.97 11.27
CA CYS A 215 -13.60 -4.42 9.98
C CYS A 215 -14.49 -3.40 9.26
N CYS A 216 -15.40 -2.75 9.99
CA CYS A 216 -16.22 -1.66 9.46
C CYS A 216 -15.36 -0.47 9.04
N PHE A 217 -14.33 -0.13 9.81
CA PHE A 217 -13.30 0.85 9.44
C PHE A 217 -12.63 0.47 8.11
N ALA A 218 -12.16 -0.77 7.97
CA ALA A 218 -11.51 -1.24 6.76
C ALA A 218 -12.45 -1.19 5.54
N GLY A 219 -13.71 -1.59 5.72
CA GLY A 219 -14.75 -1.52 4.69
C GLY A 219 -15.06 -0.10 4.25
N LEU A 220 -15.30 0.83 5.18
CA LEU A 220 -15.50 2.25 4.86
C LEU A 220 -14.29 2.85 4.15
N SER A 221 -13.08 2.53 4.62
CA SER A 221 -11.84 2.98 3.99
C SER A 221 -11.68 2.45 2.57
N PHE A 222 -12.11 1.20 2.31
CA PHE A 222 -12.12 0.61 0.98
C PHE A 222 -13.09 1.34 0.05
N ILE A 223 -14.33 1.55 0.50
CA ILE A 223 -15.35 2.26 -0.28
C ILE A 223 -14.83 3.65 -0.66
N ASP A 224 -14.30 4.40 0.29
CA ASP A 224 -13.83 5.77 0.07
C ASP A 224 -12.56 5.83 -0.79
N ARG A 225 -11.53 5.03 -0.46
CA ARG A 225 -10.21 5.13 -1.10
C ARG A 225 -10.08 4.33 -2.40
N VAL A 226 -10.95 3.36 -2.64
CA VAL A 226 -10.94 2.52 -3.84
C VAL A 226 -12.14 2.83 -4.73
N LEU A 227 -13.36 2.73 -4.22
CA LEU A 227 -14.56 2.87 -5.06
C LEU A 227 -14.82 4.34 -5.41
N LEU A 228 -15.02 5.19 -4.40
CA LEU A 228 -15.29 6.61 -4.61
C LEU A 228 -14.11 7.29 -5.30
N GLN A 229 -12.88 7.00 -4.86
CA GLN A 229 -11.69 7.56 -5.49
C GLN A 229 -11.47 7.05 -6.93
N ALA A 230 -11.92 5.86 -7.32
CA ALA A 230 -11.84 5.40 -8.71
C ALA A 230 -12.76 6.22 -9.63
N VAL A 231 -13.98 6.52 -9.16
CA VAL A 231 -15.01 7.23 -9.93
C VAL A 231 -14.79 8.74 -9.94
N PHE A 232 -14.54 9.32 -8.76
CA PHE A 232 -14.47 10.77 -8.58
C PHE A 232 -13.04 11.33 -8.49
N HIS A 233 -12.04 10.45 -8.52
CA HIS A 233 -10.62 10.79 -8.37
C HIS A 233 -10.28 11.48 -7.04
N THR A 234 -11.15 11.35 -6.03
CA THR A 234 -10.98 11.92 -4.70
C THR A 234 -11.66 11.06 -3.64
N THR A 235 -11.17 11.13 -2.40
CA THR A 235 -11.90 10.68 -1.21
C THR A 235 -12.81 11.80 -0.71
N VAL A 236 -13.69 11.48 0.26
CA VAL A 236 -14.57 12.44 0.94
C VAL A 236 -13.79 13.63 1.52
N GLY A 237 -12.78 13.37 2.35
CA GLY A 237 -11.99 14.42 2.99
C GLY A 237 -11.19 15.23 1.97
N LYS A 238 -10.56 14.57 0.99
CA LYS A 238 -9.86 15.29 -0.10
C LYS A 238 -10.81 16.18 -0.91
N ALA A 239 -12.06 15.77 -1.12
CA ALA A 239 -13.04 16.55 -1.85
C ALA A 239 -13.37 17.85 -1.11
N VAL A 240 -13.56 17.80 0.21
CA VAL A 240 -13.79 18.97 1.07
C VAL A 240 -12.66 20.00 0.94
N PHE A 241 -11.41 19.54 0.83
CA PHE A 241 -10.25 20.44 0.65
C PHE A 241 -9.93 20.78 -0.81
N GLY A 242 -10.77 20.36 -1.77
CA GLY A 242 -10.62 20.63 -3.20
C GLY A 242 -9.45 19.88 -3.85
N LEU A 243 -9.07 18.74 -3.28
CA LEU A 243 -7.97 17.89 -3.74
C LEU A 243 -8.50 16.73 -4.62
N VAL A 244 -7.62 16.23 -5.47
CA VAL A 244 -7.80 14.99 -6.24
C VAL A 244 -6.50 14.19 -6.21
N ALA A 245 -6.61 12.87 -6.30
CA ALA A 245 -5.48 11.97 -6.30
C ALA A 245 -4.91 11.80 -7.72
N ILE A 246 -3.59 11.84 -7.82
CA ILE A 246 -2.83 11.52 -9.02
C ILE A 246 -1.75 10.49 -8.72
N GLN A 247 -1.38 9.74 -9.74
CA GLN A 247 -0.28 8.81 -9.69
C GLN A 247 1.05 9.56 -9.67
N PRO A 248 1.97 9.26 -8.74
CA PRO A 248 3.21 10.03 -8.57
C PRO A 248 4.23 9.83 -9.70
N ASP A 249 4.09 8.77 -10.48
CA ASP A 249 4.97 8.37 -11.59
C ASP A 249 4.48 8.87 -12.95
N THR A 250 3.17 9.04 -13.13
CA THR A 250 2.58 9.42 -14.44
C THR A 250 1.80 10.73 -14.41
N GLY A 251 1.50 11.28 -13.23
CA GLY A 251 0.64 12.44 -13.05
C GLY A 251 -0.84 12.21 -13.40
N ARG A 252 -1.19 11.02 -13.91
CA ARG A 252 -2.56 10.66 -14.33
C ARG A 252 -3.44 10.30 -13.14
N PHE A 253 -4.75 10.27 -13.36
CA PHE A 253 -5.68 9.73 -12.37
C PHE A 253 -5.38 8.24 -12.10
N PRO A 254 -5.51 7.79 -10.84
CA PRO A 254 -5.26 6.40 -10.47
C PRO A 254 -6.39 5.50 -10.98
N THR A 255 -6.03 4.35 -11.54
CA THR A 255 -6.99 3.31 -11.94
C THR A 255 -7.49 2.54 -10.72
N PHE A 256 -8.64 1.88 -10.83
CA PHE A 256 -9.17 1.01 -9.77
C PHE A 256 -8.13 0.01 -9.25
N GLY A 257 -7.44 -0.70 -10.15
CA GLY A 257 -6.43 -1.69 -9.76
C GLY A 257 -5.26 -1.06 -8.99
N ARG A 258 -4.86 0.17 -9.35
CA ARG A 258 -3.81 0.91 -8.66
C ARG A 258 -4.26 1.40 -7.28
N LEU A 259 -5.52 1.83 -7.15
CA LEU A 259 -6.12 2.20 -5.86
C LEU A 259 -6.26 1.00 -4.94
N PHE A 260 -6.76 -0.13 -5.46
CA PHE A 260 -6.84 -1.39 -4.73
C PHE A 260 -5.47 -1.81 -4.21
N ALA A 261 -4.44 -1.84 -5.08
CA ALA A 261 -3.09 -2.19 -4.68
C ALA A 261 -2.51 -1.23 -3.63
N THR A 262 -2.87 0.06 -3.70
CA THR A 262 -2.47 1.09 -2.73
C THR A 262 -3.17 0.93 -1.39
N TRP A 263 -4.48 0.72 -1.39
CA TRP A 263 -5.27 0.46 -0.19
C TRP A 263 -4.76 -0.81 0.51
N TRP A 264 -4.54 -1.86 -0.28
CA TRP A 264 -3.97 -3.11 0.17
C TRP A 264 -2.61 -2.92 0.84
N PHE A 265 -1.71 -2.18 0.18
CA PHE A 265 -0.38 -1.89 0.72
C PHE A 265 -0.46 -1.19 2.08
N HIS A 266 -1.36 -0.21 2.25
CA HIS A 266 -1.53 0.48 3.53
C HIS A 266 -2.11 -0.40 4.64
N LEU A 267 -2.95 -1.37 4.30
CA LEU A 267 -3.44 -2.36 5.27
C LEU A 267 -2.33 -3.33 5.70
N TYR A 268 -1.45 -3.70 4.76
CA TYR A 268 -0.30 -4.58 5.01
C TYR A 268 0.85 -3.87 5.75
N LEU A 269 1.05 -2.57 5.52
CA LEU A 269 2.22 -1.81 6.01
C LEU A 269 2.44 -1.96 7.53
N PRO A 270 1.44 -1.83 8.42
CA PRO A 270 1.65 -2.04 9.86
C PRO A 270 2.15 -3.45 10.19
N MET A 271 1.57 -4.47 9.55
CA MET A 271 2.00 -5.87 9.74
C MET A 271 3.41 -6.12 9.22
N ALA A 272 3.77 -5.46 8.12
CA ALA A 272 5.08 -5.59 7.50
C ALA A 272 6.18 -4.78 8.20
N VAL A 273 5.83 -3.73 8.94
CA VAL A 273 6.75 -3.00 9.81
C VAL A 273 7.07 -3.82 11.07
N VAL A 274 6.11 -4.62 11.54
CA VAL A 274 6.26 -5.48 12.74
C VAL A 274 6.87 -6.85 12.40
N GLY A 275 6.73 -7.36 11.17
CA GLY A 275 7.29 -8.64 10.74
C GLY A 275 8.44 -8.54 9.73
N ASP A 276 9.15 -9.65 9.48
CA ASP A 276 10.23 -9.75 8.47
C ASP A 276 9.70 -9.90 7.02
N GLY A 277 8.58 -9.24 6.70
CA GLY A 277 7.93 -9.34 5.39
C GLY A 277 8.81 -8.78 4.25
N THR A 278 8.44 -9.01 2.99
CA THR A 278 9.09 -8.35 1.82
C THR A 278 8.20 -7.23 1.30
N GLY A 279 8.77 -6.04 1.07
CA GLY A 279 8.02 -4.83 0.70
C GLY A 279 7.79 -4.78 -0.82
N PRO A 280 6.83 -3.98 -1.31
CA PRO A 280 6.64 -3.85 -2.74
C PRO A 280 7.71 -2.95 -3.37
N ASP A 281 8.02 -3.25 -4.63
CA ASP A 281 8.95 -2.51 -5.47
C ASP A 281 8.55 -1.02 -5.52
N ARG A 282 9.44 -0.13 -5.09
CA ARG A 282 9.23 1.33 -5.00
C ARG A 282 8.02 1.71 -4.12
N PRO A 283 8.16 1.68 -2.78
CA PRO A 283 7.06 2.01 -1.87
C PRO A 283 6.44 3.38 -2.14
N GLY A 284 7.23 4.34 -2.63
CA GLY A 284 6.78 5.66 -3.08
C GLY A 284 5.60 5.61 -4.07
N ASN A 285 5.53 4.60 -4.94
CA ASN A 285 4.47 4.46 -5.94
C ASN A 285 3.11 4.07 -5.34
N TYR A 286 3.11 3.57 -4.10
CA TYR A 286 1.90 3.25 -3.34
C TYR A 286 1.43 4.44 -2.50
N PHE A 287 2.21 5.52 -2.43
CA PHE A 287 1.77 6.79 -1.84
C PHE A 287 1.26 7.71 -2.94
N MET A 288 -0.04 7.59 -3.24
CA MET A 288 -0.72 8.50 -4.16
C MET A 288 -0.57 9.95 -3.72
N THR A 289 -0.43 10.83 -4.70
CA THR A 289 -0.20 12.26 -4.42
C THR A 289 -1.50 13.02 -4.61
N ALA A 290 -1.86 13.88 -3.66
CA ALA A 290 -3.10 14.65 -3.74
C ALA A 290 -2.80 16.08 -4.18
N VAL A 291 -3.30 16.52 -5.33
CA VAL A 291 -3.10 17.88 -5.87
C VAL A 291 -4.42 18.64 -5.91
N ARG A 292 -4.36 19.98 -5.98
CA ARG A 292 -5.58 20.78 -6.08
C ARG A 292 -6.22 20.55 -7.45
N ARG A 293 -7.53 20.29 -7.48
CA ARG A 293 -8.28 20.07 -8.74
C ARG A 293 -8.12 21.22 -9.74
N ARG A 294 -7.95 22.45 -9.25
CA ARG A 294 -7.75 23.64 -10.10
C ARG A 294 -6.38 23.65 -10.80
N ASP A 295 -5.35 23.07 -10.21
CA ASP A 295 -4.00 23.07 -10.79
C ASP A 295 -3.94 22.13 -12.00
N LEU A 296 -4.63 20.99 -11.94
CA LEU A 296 -4.76 20.04 -13.05
C LEU A 296 -5.52 20.57 -14.28
N ARG A 297 -6.30 21.64 -14.14
CA ARG A 297 -7.03 22.25 -15.28
C ARG A 297 -6.19 23.27 -16.05
N ARG A 298 -5.03 23.65 -15.51
CA ARG A 298 -4.15 24.68 -16.08
C ARG A 298 -2.87 24.10 -16.68
N SER A 299 -2.62 22.82 -16.44
CA SER A 299 -1.55 22.00 -17.01
C SER A 299 -2.04 21.24 -18.24
#